data_AF-A0A957KU85-F1
#
_entry.id   AF-A0A957KU85-F1
#
_cell.length_a   1.000
_cell.length_b   1.000
_cell.length_c   1.000
_cell.angle_alpha   90.00
_cell.angle_beta   90.00
_cell.angle_gamma   90.00
#
_symmetry.space_group_name_H-M   'P 1'
#
loop_
_entity.id
_entity.type
_entity.pdbx_description
1 polymer ?
#
loop_
_entity_poly.entity_id
_entity_poly.type
_entity_poly.pdbx_seq_one_letter_code
_entity_poly.pdbx_strand_id
1 'polypeptide(L)'
;MNVHRLPGSAIMRTAHGLRLMILHAEERYTNAQIDDYANLPRRAFRWRPPLRLRLRARFSHEPDSLRGTAGYGFWNDPFLMTGWRMPAPPSVAWFFFASPPSDMPLAASVPGQGWKAGTLDATQLRAWRWAALAPALPGLLRRAQWRRQLWPAIQRDLGVAETRLRISMTHWHEYVIDWGYKTTLFAVDGQTILRAPSPRGPLGLVIWIDNQWMVATPEGRFGHGVLALDHAQWLEVADVTIE
;
A
#
# COMPACT_ATOMS: atom_id res chain seq x y z
N MET A 1 5.54 18.89 1.30
CA MET A 1 4.83 17.71 1.82
C MET A 1 3.67 18.19 2.66
N ASN A 2 2.51 17.57 2.51
CA ASN A 2 1.32 17.80 3.30
C ASN A 2 1.35 16.88 4.52
N VAL A 3 0.78 17.35 5.63
CA VAL A 3 0.66 16.60 6.87
C VAL A 3 -0.82 16.47 7.19
N HIS A 4 -1.28 15.23 7.31
CA HIS A 4 -2.65 14.90 7.70
C HIS A 4 -2.64 14.31 9.09
N ARG A 5 -3.46 14.90 9.95
CA ARG A 5 -3.66 14.48 11.34
C ARG A 5 -5.16 14.48 11.61
N LEU A 6 -5.75 13.30 11.63
CA LEU A 6 -7.13 13.15 12.08
C LEU A 6 -7.20 13.12 13.61
N PRO A 7 -8.38 13.35 14.22
CA PRO A 7 -8.56 13.18 15.67
C PRO A 7 -8.01 11.84 16.15
N GLY A 8 -7.32 11.84 17.29
CA GLY A 8 -6.65 10.65 17.83
C GLY A 8 -5.29 10.31 17.22
N SER A 9 -4.76 11.16 16.33
CA SER A 9 -3.45 10.97 15.70
C SER A 9 -2.47 12.12 15.98
N ALA A 10 -1.18 11.83 15.85
CA ALA A 10 -0.12 12.82 16.00
C ALA A 10 1.06 12.52 15.06
N ILE A 11 1.81 13.56 14.70
CA ILE A 11 3.12 13.42 14.07
C ILE A 11 4.12 14.20 14.91
N MET A 12 5.18 13.53 15.34
CA MET A 12 6.19 14.08 16.25
C MET A 12 7.59 13.90 15.67
N ARG A 13 8.49 14.85 15.95
CA ARG A 13 9.92 14.67 15.68
C ARG A 13 10.53 13.81 16.76
N THR A 14 11.40 12.88 16.37
CA THR A 14 12.23 12.08 17.27
C THR A 14 13.70 12.43 17.06
N ALA A 15 14.60 11.81 17.84
CA ALA A 15 16.04 11.96 17.63
C ALA A 15 16.51 11.43 16.26
N HIS A 16 15.75 10.52 15.64
CA HIS A 16 16.13 9.86 14.39
C HIS A 16 15.31 10.33 13.17
N GLY A 17 14.11 10.87 13.37
CA GLY A 17 13.28 11.32 12.26
C GLY A 17 11.88 11.74 12.69
N LEU A 18 10.86 11.14 12.07
CA LEU A 18 9.45 11.43 12.33
C LEU A 18 8.73 10.18 12.79
N ARG A 19 7.88 10.33 13.81
CA ARG A 19 6.97 9.31 14.28
C ARG A 19 5.54 9.72 13.99
N LEU A 20 4.84 8.91 13.19
CA LEU A 20 3.42 9.00 12.91
C LEU A 20 2.71 8.08 13.89
N MET A 21 1.72 8.60 14.61
CA MET A 21 1.10 7.92 15.75
C MET A 21 -0.41 7.98 15.66
N ILE A 22 -1.05 6.90 16.10
CA ILE A 22 -2.47 6.85 16.42
C ILE A 22 -2.58 6.39 17.87
N LEU A 23 -3.19 7.23 18.71
CA LEU A 23 -3.10 7.15 20.18
C LEU A 23 -4.21 6.26 20.75
N HIS A 24 -5.43 6.52 20.32
CA HIS A 24 -6.63 5.81 20.69
C HIS A 24 -7.69 6.12 19.64
N ALA A 25 -8.46 5.12 19.28
CA ALA A 25 -9.60 5.26 18.38
C ALA A 25 -10.64 4.24 18.76
N GLU A 26 -11.88 4.66 18.95
CA GLU A 26 -13.01 3.74 19.13
C GLU A 26 -13.55 3.37 17.73
N GLU A 27 -14.73 3.87 17.37
CA GLU A 27 -15.39 3.61 16.09
C GLU A 27 -15.12 4.71 15.04
N ARG A 28 -14.11 5.54 15.27
CA ARG A 28 -13.76 6.66 14.36
C ARG A 28 -12.51 6.36 13.57
N TYR A 29 -12.53 6.75 12.30
CA TYR A 29 -11.33 6.72 11.47
C TYR A 29 -10.30 7.71 12.01
N THR A 30 -9.09 7.21 12.22
CA THR A 30 -7.92 8.02 12.58
C THR A 30 -6.76 7.69 11.66
N ASN A 31 -5.97 8.70 11.31
CA ASN A 31 -4.87 8.61 10.37
C ASN A 31 -3.81 9.66 10.70
N ALA A 32 -2.56 9.22 10.81
CA ALA A 32 -1.39 10.08 10.71
C ALA A 32 -0.72 9.79 9.37
N GLN A 33 -0.60 10.81 8.52
CA GLN A 33 -0.07 10.66 7.16
C GLN A 33 0.77 11.86 6.72
N ILE A 34 1.80 11.56 5.93
CA ILE A 34 2.58 12.53 5.17
C ILE A 34 2.44 12.18 3.69
N ASP A 35 2.16 13.17 2.86
CA ASP A 35 2.17 13.01 1.41
C ASP A 35 2.68 14.24 0.66
N ASP A 36 2.67 14.20 -0.67
CA ASP A 36 2.98 15.35 -1.51
C ASP A 36 1.98 15.58 -2.65
N TYR A 37 0.80 14.98 -2.55
CA TYR A 37 -0.20 14.98 -3.61
C TYR A 37 -1.58 15.48 -3.17
N ALA A 38 -1.79 15.75 -1.87
CA ALA A 38 -3.02 16.38 -1.39
C ALA A 38 -3.35 17.64 -2.22
N ASN A 39 -4.63 17.80 -2.56
CA ASN A 39 -5.16 18.90 -3.38
C ASN A 39 -4.62 18.99 -4.82
N LEU A 40 -3.84 18.02 -5.29
CA LEU A 40 -3.41 17.93 -6.68
C LEU A 40 -4.30 16.95 -7.48
N PRO A 41 -4.55 17.23 -8.77
CA PRO A 41 -5.08 16.23 -9.68
C PRO A 41 -4.02 15.15 -9.97
N ARG A 42 -4.42 13.90 -10.20
CA ARG A 42 -3.48 12.77 -10.42
C ARG A 42 -2.42 13.04 -11.49
N ARG A 43 -2.79 13.74 -12.57
CA ARG A 43 -1.84 14.11 -13.66
C ARG A 43 -0.67 14.99 -13.21
N ALA A 44 -0.82 15.70 -12.08
CA ALA A 44 0.16 16.59 -11.49
C ALA A 44 0.93 15.95 -10.32
N PHE A 45 0.72 14.67 -10.05
CA PHE A 45 1.52 13.96 -9.06
C PHE A 45 3.00 13.97 -9.50
N ARG A 46 3.90 14.11 -8.53
CA ARG A 46 5.29 14.47 -8.79
C ARG A 46 6.09 13.32 -9.41
N TRP A 47 5.83 12.09 -8.98
CA TRP A 47 6.80 11.01 -9.15
C TRP A 47 6.53 10.16 -10.37
N ARG A 48 7.59 9.92 -11.14
CA ARG A 48 7.62 9.09 -12.34
C ARG A 48 8.95 8.32 -12.35
N PRO A 49 8.99 7.13 -12.96
CA PRO A 49 10.27 6.45 -13.15
C PRO A 49 11.16 7.23 -14.14
N PRO A 50 12.49 7.17 -13.99
CA PRO A 50 13.23 6.40 -13.00
C PRO A 50 13.41 7.22 -11.72
N LEU A 51 13.27 6.57 -10.57
CA LEU A 51 13.65 7.14 -9.28
C LEU A 51 14.02 6.04 -8.28
N ARG A 52 14.64 6.44 -7.17
CA ARG A 52 14.90 5.61 -6.01
C ARG A 52 14.35 6.27 -4.76
N LEU A 53 13.47 5.58 -4.04
CA LEU A 53 13.08 5.92 -2.67
C LEU A 53 13.92 5.08 -1.71
N ARG A 54 14.57 5.72 -0.74
CA ARG A 54 15.23 5.06 0.39
C ARG A 54 14.80 5.70 1.69
N LEU A 55 14.46 4.86 2.68
CA LEU A 55 14.17 5.30 4.04
C LEU A 55 14.48 4.21 5.05
N ARG A 56 14.63 4.57 6.31
CA ARG A 56 14.58 3.63 7.42
C ARG A 56 13.20 3.68 8.08
N ALA A 57 12.68 2.54 8.48
CA ALA A 57 11.41 2.47 9.22
C ALA A 57 11.42 1.41 10.32
N ARG A 58 10.60 1.65 11.34
CA ARG A 58 10.19 0.67 12.35
C ARG A 58 8.80 0.99 12.88
N PHE A 59 8.16 0.01 13.50
CA PHE A 59 6.81 0.09 14.05
C PHE A 59 6.80 -0.15 15.54
N SER A 60 5.74 0.26 16.22
CA SER A 60 5.54 -0.01 17.64
C SER A 60 5.26 -1.48 17.97
N HIS A 61 4.72 -2.22 17.01
CA HIS A 61 4.21 -3.57 17.20
C HIS A 61 4.61 -4.49 16.04
N GLU A 62 4.71 -5.78 16.32
CA GLU A 62 4.83 -6.84 15.32
C GLU A 62 3.50 -7.04 14.54
N PRO A 63 3.53 -7.75 13.39
CA PRO A 63 2.36 -7.93 12.53
C PRO A 63 1.08 -8.44 13.23
N ASP A 64 1.24 -9.24 14.29
CA ASP A 64 0.10 -9.86 14.99
C ASP A 64 -0.58 -8.91 15.99
N SER A 65 0.06 -7.79 16.34
CA SER A 65 -0.44 -6.83 17.32
C SER A 65 -0.70 -5.44 16.73
N LEU A 66 -0.04 -5.08 15.62
CA LEU A 66 -0.34 -3.84 14.91
C LEU A 66 -1.74 -3.93 14.28
N ARG A 67 -2.54 -2.87 14.39
CA ARG A 67 -3.95 -2.83 13.97
C ARG A 67 -4.15 -1.77 12.90
N GLY A 68 -4.92 -2.08 11.88
CA GLY A 68 -5.24 -1.16 10.78
C GLY A 68 -4.30 -1.33 9.60
N THR A 69 -4.02 -0.25 8.87
CA THR A 69 -3.04 -0.25 7.78
C THR A 69 -1.91 0.73 8.06
N ALA A 70 -0.75 0.43 7.50
CA ALA A 70 0.40 1.31 7.57
C ALA A 70 1.33 1.03 6.41
N GLY A 71 2.20 1.97 6.10
CA GLY A 71 3.19 1.74 5.06
C GLY A 71 3.71 3.01 4.45
N TYR A 72 4.36 2.83 3.31
CA TYR A 72 4.95 3.90 2.54
C TYR A 72 5.28 3.49 1.12
N GLY A 73 5.31 4.47 0.23
CA GLY A 73 5.69 4.29 -1.16
C GLY A 73 4.96 5.26 -2.07
N PHE A 74 4.69 4.82 -3.28
CA PHE A 74 4.04 5.61 -4.31
C PHE A 74 2.68 5.03 -4.66
N TRP A 75 1.67 5.87 -4.74
CA TRP A 75 0.34 5.46 -5.18
C TRP A 75 -0.42 6.59 -5.87
N ASN A 76 -1.53 6.24 -6.54
CA ASN A 76 -2.35 7.20 -7.25
C ASN A 76 -3.60 7.68 -6.46
N ASP A 77 -3.73 7.33 -5.17
CA ASP A 77 -4.91 7.60 -4.33
C ASP A 77 -6.24 7.32 -5.07
N PRO A 78 -6.57 6.05 -5.34
CA PRO A 78 -7.68 5.68 -6.23
C PRO A 78 -9.08 5.83 -5.60
N PHE A 79 -9.19 5.82 -4.26
CA PHE A 79 -10.44 5.59 -3.54
C PHE A 79 -10.87 6.70 -2.57
N LEU A 80 -10.72 7.98 -2.93
CA LEU A 80 -11.22 9.11 -2.12
C LEU A 80 -10.65 9.19 -0.68
N MET A 81 -9.59 8.43 -0.38
CA MET A 81 -9.15 8.18 1.00
C MET A 81 -8.49 9.40 1.65
N THR A 82 -8.04 10.35 0.81
CA THR A 82 -7.27 11.52 1.24
C THR A 82 -7.87 12.84 0.73
N GLY A 83 -9.16 12.81 0.35
CA GLY A 83 -9.90 13.96 -0.15
C GLY A 83 -10.71 13.64 -1.42
N TRP A 84 -11.53 14.60 -1.85
CA TRP A 84 -12.37 14.42 -3.03
C TRP A 84 -11.55 14.36 -4.32
N ARG A 85 -11.65 13.23 -5.05
CA ARG A 85 -11.07 12.95 -6.37
C ARG A 85 -11.95 11.92 -7.09
N MET A 86 -12.16 12.09 -8.39
CA MET A 86 -12.87 11.07 -9.19
C MET A 86 -12.21 9.69 -8.99
N PRO A 87 -12.98 8.60 -8.79
CA PRO A 87 -12.41 7.25 -8.71
C PRO A 87 -11.54 6.93 -9.93
N ALA A 88 -10.46 6.19 -9.73
CA ALA A 88 -9.58 5.75 -10.81
C ALA A 88 -9.11 4.32 -10.56
N PRO A 89 -8.69 3.58 -11.60
CA PRO A 89 -8.02 2.31 -11.43
C PRO A 89 -6.78 2.48 -10.53
N PRO A 90 -6.54 1.60 -9.55
CA PRO A 90 -5.41 1.71 -8.64
C PRO A 90 -4.06 1.55 -9.36
N SER A 91 -3.05 2.29 -8.90
CA SER A 91 -1.66 2.16 -9.35
C SER A 91 -0.74 2.46 -8.17
N VAL A 92 0.14 1.50 -7.81
CA VAL A 92 0.95 1.53 -6.60
C VAL A 92 2.32 0.86 -6.79
N ALA A 93 3.31 1.34 -6.03
CA ALA A 93 4.57 0.66 -5.71
C ALA A 93 4.93 1.00 -4.26
N TRP A 94 4.78 0.03 -3.35
CA TRP A 94 4.82 0.33 -1.91
C TRP A 94 5.29 -0.84 -1.04
N PHE A 95 5.68 -0.50 0.18
CA PHE A 95 5.62 -1.40 1.32
C PHE A 95 4.33 -1.13 2.09
N PHE A 96 3.53 -2.16 2.30
CA PHE A 96 2.15 -2.07 2.80
C PHE A 96 1.90 -3.13 3.87
N PHE A 97 1.40 -2.68 5.02
CA PHE A 97 0.92 -3.50 6.11
C PHE A 97 -0.61 -3.41 6.18
N ALA A 98 -1.26 -4.55 6.40
CA ALA A 98 -2.63 -4.57 6.88
C ALA A 98 -2.85 -5.68 7.91
N SER A 99 -3.49 -5.35 9.03
CA SER A 99 -3.89 -6.32 10.04
C SER A 99 -5.20 -7.02 9.65
N PRO A 100 -5.50 -8.19 10.25
CA PRO A 100 -6.88 -8.71 10.26
C PRO A 100 -7.87 -7.63 10.73
N PRO A 101 -9.09 -7.57 10.18
CA PRO A 101 -9.70 -8.51 9.23
C PRO A 101 -9.42 -8.18 7.75
N SER A 102 -8.44 -7.32 7.44
CA SER A 102 -8.12 -6.98 6.04
C SER A 102 -7.74 -8.21 5.23
N ASP A 103 -8.13 -8.24 3.96
CA ASP A 103 -7.79 -9.33 3.06
C ASP A 103 -7.80 -8.85 1.60
N MET A 104 -6.61 -8.58 1.08
CA MET A 104 -6.35 -8.17 -0.31
C MET A 104 -5.29 -9.08 -0.95
N PRO A 105 -5.64 -10.34 -1.29
CA PRO A 105 -4.72 -11.31 -1.86
C PRO A 105 -4.53 -11.05 -3.36
N LEU A 106 -3.83 -9.96 -3.69
CA LEU A 106 -3.62 -9.52 -5.07
C LEU A 106 -2.66 -10.46 -5.81
N ALA A 107 -1.63 -10.95 -5.14
CA ALA A 107 -0.77 -12.01 -5.70
C ALA A 107 -1.22 -13.41 -5.24
N ALA A 108 -1.32 -14.37 -6.17
CA ALA A 108 -1.88 -15.71 -5.91
C ALA A 108 -1.22 -16.49 -4.76
N SER A 109 0.06 -16.24 -4.48
CA SER A 109 0.85 -16.93 -3.45
C SER A 109 1.10 -16.09 -2.20
N VAL A 110 0.50 -14.89 -2.11
CA VAL A 110 0.72 -13.96 -1.02
C VAL A 110 -0.58 -13.75 -0.24
N PRO A 111 -0.57 -13.91 1.09
CA PRO A 111 -1.74 -13.63 1.91
C PRO A 111 -2.24 -12.19 1.72
N GLY A 112 -3.55 -11.97 1.89
CA GLY A 112 -4.14 -10.64 1.75
C GLY A 112 -3.82 -9.66 2.87
N GLN A 113 -3.17 -10.13 3.94
CA GLN A 113 -2.80 -9.38 5.13
C GLN A 113 -1.31 -9.55 5.49
N GLY A 114 -0.84 -8.74 6.43
CA GLY A 114 0.53 -8.71 6.92
C GLY A 114 1.42 -7.68 6.22
N TRP A 115 2.71 -7.74 6.51
CA TRP A 115 3.72 -6.84 5.94
C TRP A 115 4.16 -7.33 4.55
N LYS A 116 3.97 -6.49 3.53
CA LYS A 116 4.20 -6.85 2.12
C LYS A 116 4.93 -5.74 1.38
N ALA A 117 5.64 -6.13 0.33
CA ALA A 117 6.10 -5.22 -0.72
C ALA A 117 5.39 -5.61 -2.01
N GLY A 118 5.03 -4.64 -2.85
CA GLY A 118 4.40 -4.96 -4.11
C GLY A 118 4.07 -3.80 -5.02
N THR A 119 3.68 -4.18 -6.24
CA THR A 119 3.18 -3.29 -7.28
C THR A 119 1.80 -3.74 -7.75
N LEU A 120 1.03 -2.79 -8.24
CA LEU A 120 -0.15 -3.01 -9.04
C LEU A 120 -0.33 -1.79 -9.94
N ASP A 121 -0.78 -1.98 -11.17
CA ASP A 121 -1.08 -0.91 -12.11
C ASP A 121 -2.28 -1.27 -12.99
N ALA A 122 -3.47 -1.01 -12.46
CA ALA A 122 -4.74 -1.22 -13.18
C ALA A 122 -5.03 -0.12 -14.22
N THR A 123 -4.14 0.88 -14.36
CA THR A 123 -4.31 1.96 -15.36
C THR A 123 -3.82 1.55 -16.75
N GLN A 124 -3.06 0.45 -16.85
CA GLN A 124 -2.43 0.02 -18.10
C GLN A 124 -3.47 -0.45 -19.12
N LEU A 125 -3.21 -0.20 -20.41
CA LEU A 125 -4.04 -0.67 -21.53
C LEU A 125 -4.36 -2.17 -21.48
N ARG A 126 -3.41 -2.98 -20.99
CA ARG A 126 -3.60 -4.43 -20.85
C ARG A 126 -4.66 -4.80 -19.81
N ALA A 127 -4.79 -4.01 -18.74
CA ALA A 127 -5.84 -4.19 -17.73
C ALA A 127 -7.24 -4.09 -18.35
N TRP A 128 -7.41 -3.22 -19.34
CA TRP A 128 -8.70 -2.99 -20.01
C TRP A 128 -9.20 -4.19 -20.82
N ARG A 129 -8.35 -5.17 -21.14
CA ARG A 129 -8.78 -6.46 -21.72
C ARG A 129 -9.82 -7.16 -20.86
N TRP A 130 -9.78 -6.91 -19.55
CA TRP A 130 -10.67 -7.51 -18.57
C TRP A 130 -11.89 -6.64 -18.27
N ALA A 131 -11.97 -5.42 -18.80
CA ALA A 131 -13.06 -4.48 -18.49
C ALA A 131 -14.44 -5.02 -18.90
N ALA A 132 -14.55 -5.60 -20.10
CA ALA A 132 -15.80 -6.21 -20.58
C ALA A 132 -16.24 -7.41 -19.72
N LEU A 133 -15.28 -8.13 -19.12
CA LEU A 133 -15.54 -9.28 -18.25
C LEU A 133 -15.63 -8.89 -16.77
N ALA A 134 -15.32 -7.63 -16.40
CA ALA A 134 -15.20 -7.21 -15.01
C ALA A 134 -16.42 -7.53 -14.15
N PRO A 135 -17.69 -7.36 -14.63
CA PRO A 135 -18.86 -7.74 -13.83
C PRO A 135 -18.97 -9.25 -13.57
N ALA A 136 -18.49 -10.08 -14.48
CA ALA A 136 -18.57 -11.55 -14.40
C ALA A 136 -17.34 -12.18 -13.70
N LEU A 137 -16.20 -11.48 -13.68
CA LEU A 137 -14.94 -11.98 -13.12
C LEU A 137 -15.07 -12.51 -11.68
N PRO A 138 -15.73 -11.81 -10.74
CA PRO A 138 -15.91 -12.33 -9.39
C PRO A 138 -16.53 -13.74 -9.36
N GLY A 139 -17.62 -13.93 -10.10
CA GLY A 139 -18.31 -15.22 -10.20
C GLY A 139 -17.44 -16.31 -10.83
N LEU A 140 -16.65 -15.96 -11.84
CA LEU A 140 -15.70 -16.89 -12.47
C LEU A 140 -14.58 -17.27 -11.49
N LEU A 141 -13.99 -16.31 -10.79
CA LEU A 141 -12.85 -16.52 -9.89
C LEU A 141 -13.24 -17.26 -8.60
N ARG A 142 -14.53 -17.29 -8.22
CA ARG A 142 -15.04 -18.19 -7.18
C ARG A 142 -14.82 -19.67 -7.52
N ARG A 143 -14.85 -20.04 -8.81
CA ARG A 143 -14.63 -21.42 -9.26
C ARG A 143 -13.14 -21.71 -9.36
N ALA A 144 -12.65 -22.70 -8.61
CA ALA A 144 -11.22 -23.02 -8.52
C ALA A 144 -10.54 -23.26 -9.88
N GLN A 145 -11.23 -23.91 -10.81
CA GLN A 145 -10.73 -24.16 -12.17
C GLN A 145 -10.43 -22.85 -12.93
N TRP A 146 -11.39 -21.92 -12.94
CA TRP A 146 -11.29 -20.67 -13.69
C TRP A 146 -10.34 -19.70 -13.00
N ARG A 147 -10.29 -19.71 -11.67
CA ARG A 147 -9.29 -18.96 -10.92
C ARG A 147 -7.87 -19.38 -11.31
N ARG A 148 -7.58 -20.68 -11.32
CA ARG A 148 -6.25 -21.19 -11.71
C ARG A 148 -5.85 -20.79 -13.13
N GLN A 149 -6.82 -20.71 -14.05
CA GLN A 149 -6.59 -20.39 -15.45
C GLN A 149 -6.49 -18.88 -15.73
N LEU A 150 -7.43 -18.07 -15.20
CA LEU A 150 -7.56 -16.65 -15.51
C LEU A 150 -6.67 -15.77 -14.63
N TRP A 151 -6.53 -16.12 -13.35
CA TRP A 151 -5.86 -15.25 -12.37
C TRP A 151 -4.40 -14.92 -12.70
N PRO A 152 -3.56 -15.86 -13.20
CA PRO A 152 -2.20 -15.52 -13.61
C PRO A 152 -2.15 -14.50 -14.76
N ALA A 153 -3.09 -14.56 -15.71
CA ALA A 153 -3.17 -13.62 -16.82
C ALA A 153 -3.63 -12.23 -16.34
N ILE A 154 -4.66 -12.20 -15.48
CA ILE A 154 -5.16 -10.96 -14.86
C ILE A 154 -4.06 -10.26 -14.07
N GLN A 155 -3.36 -10.97 -13.17
CA GLN A 155 -2.23 -10.41 -12.41
C GLN A 155 -1.16 -9.82 -13.33
N ARG A 156 -0.81 -10.52 -14.41
CA ARG A 156 0.20 -10.06 -15.38
C ARG A 156 -0.24 -8.82 -16.15
N ASP A 157 -1.52 -8.70 -16.48
CA ASP A 157 -2.08 -7.54 -17.19
C ASP A 157 -2.29 -6.33 -16.27
N LEU A 158 -2.49 -6.57 -14.97
CA LEU A 158 -2.56 -5.57 -13.90
C LEU A 158 -1.20 -5.21 -13.30
N GLY A 159 -0.10 -5.79 -13.78
CA GLY A 159 1.24 -5.54 -13.23
C GLY A 159 1.38 -5.92 -11.74
N VAL A 160 0.60 -6.90 -11.28
CA VAL A 160 0.61 -7.34 -9.90
C VAL A 160 1.83 -8.19 -9.61
N ALA A 161 2.58 -7.79 -8.59
CA ALA A 161 3.61 -8.60 -7.96
C ALA A 161 3.66 -8.22 -6.48
N GLU A 162 3.65 -9.21 -5.60
CA GLU A 162 3.80 -8.99 -4.16
C GLU A 162 4.75 -10.03 -3.57
N THR A 163 5.37 -9.69 -2.44
CA THR A 163 6.03 -10.65 -1.56
C THR A 163 5.70 -10.31 -0.11
N ARG A 164 5.57 -11.33 0.73
CA ARG A 164 5.37 -11.17 2.18
C ARG A 164 6.73 -11.07 2.87
N LEU A 165 6.90 -10.06 3.69
CA LEU A 165 8.09 -9.89 4.52
C LEU A 165 7.88 -10.64 5.83
N ARG A 166 8.88 -11.44 6.22
CA ARG A 166 8.93 -12.20 7.48
C ARG A 166 10.10 -11.74 8.34
N ILE A 167 10.17 -10.42 8.53
CA ILE A 167 11.16 -9.75 9.38
C ILE A 167 10.43 -9.06 10.53
N SER A 168 11.15 -8.76 11.60
CA SER A 168 10.61 -7.97 12.71
C SER A 168 10.22 -6.58 12.21
N MET A 169 9.02 -6.12 12.55
CA MET A 169 8.60 -4.76 12.24
C MET A 169 9.11 -3.75 13.29
N THR A 170 9.44 -4.21 14.49
CA THR A 170 9.84 -3.33 15.61
C THR A 170 11.30 -2.90 15.56
N HIS A 171 12.13 -3.60 14.79
CA HIS A 171 13.50 -3.21 14.51
C HIS A 171 13.60 -2.18 13.38
N TRP A 172 14.64 -1.36 13.44
CA TRP A 172 14.99 -0.48 12.33
C TRP A 172 15.48 -1.31 11.15
N HIS A 173 14.85 -1.11 10.01
CA HIS A 173 15.25 -1.68 8.73
C HIS A 173 15.40 -0.58 7.69
N GLU A 174 16.35 -0.73 6.77
CA GLU A 174 16.44 0.10 5.57
C GLU A 174 15.54 -0.49 4.48
N TYR A 175 14.71 0.35 3.87
CA TYR A 175 13.80 -0.02 2.80
C TYR A 175 14.11 0.81 1.56
N VAL A 176 14.16 0.13 0.41
CA VAL A 176 14.44 0.75 -0.89
C VAL A 176 13.39 0.34 -1.91
N ILE A 177 12.93 1.32 -2.69
CA ILE A 177 12.16 1.12 -3.92
C ILE A 177 12.94 1.76 -5.08
N ASP A 178 13.55 0.92 -5.91
CA ASP A 178 14.16 1.34 -7.18
C ASP A 178 13.11 1.24 -8.27
N TRP A 179 12.43 2.35 -8.54
CA TRP A 179 11.36 2.41 -9.52
C TRP A 179 11.93 2.77 -10.89
N GLY A 180 12.29 1.76 -11.68
CA GLY A 180 12.74 1.93 -13.07
C GLY A 180 11.59 2.06 -14.07
N TYR A 181 11.92 2.21 -15.36
CA TYR A 181 10.91 2.36 -16.41
C TYR A 181 10.04 1.12 -16.66
N LYS A 182 10.61 -0.08 -16.47
CA LYS A 182 9.96 -1.37 -16.74
C LYS A 182 9.89 -2.26 -15.52
N THR A 183 10.85 -2.11 -14.61
CA THR A 183 11.02 -2.98 -13.45
C THR A 183 11.26 -2.14 -12.21
N THR A 184 10.53 -2.46 -11.16
CA THR A 184 10.69 -1.91 -9.82
C THR A 184 11.35 -2.97 -8.94
N LEU A 185 12.43 -2.61 -8.25
CA LEU A 185 13.08 -3.48 -7.27
C LEU A 185 12.75 -2.99 -5.87
N PHE A 186 12.43 -3.93 -4.99
CA PHE A 186 12.29 -3.68 -3.57
C PHE A 186 13.43 -4.37 -2.85
N ALA A 187 14.09 -3.65 -1.95
CA ALA A 187 15.14 -4.19 -1.11
C ALA A 187 14.90 -3.84 0.36
N VAL A 188 15.35 -4.73 1.25
CA VAL A 188 15.39 -4.51 2.69
C VAL A 188 16.78 -4.85 3.18
N ASP A 189 17.40 -3.94 3.94
CA ASP A 189 18.77 -4.07 4.46
C ASP A 189 19.79 -4.49 3.39
N GLY A 190 19.70 -3.86 2.21
CA GLY A 190 20.57 -4.14 1.07
C GLY A 190 20.23 -5.41 0.28
N GLN A 191 19.31 -6.26 0.75
CA GLN A 191 18.88 -7.47 0.02
C GLN A 191 17.65 -7.19 -0.84
N THR A 192 17.73 -7.46 -2.14
CA THR A 192 16.55 -7.43 -3.02
C THR A 192 15.57 -8.54 -2.63
N ILE A 193 14.34 -8.17 -2.28
CA ILE A 193 13.27 -9.09 -1.87
C ILE A 193 12.21 -9.31 -2.95
N LEU A 194 12.06 -8.36 -3.89
CA LEU A 194 11.09 -8.44 -4.97
C LEU A 194 11.59 -7.71 -6.21
N ARG A 195 11.41 -8.35 -7.37
CA ARG A 195 11.51 -7.73 -8.69
C ARG A 195 10.12 -7.74 -9.33
N ALA A 196 9.58 -6.56 -9.62
CA ALA A 196 8.19 -6.38 -10.03
C ALA A 196 8.06 -5.54 -11.31
N PRO A 197 6.97 -5.66 -12.08
CA PRO A 197 6.66 -4.73 -13.17
C PRO A 197 6.47 -3.30 -12.62
N SER A 198 7.00 -2.29 -13.30
CA SER A 198 6.84 -0.91 -12.85
C SER A 198 5.47 -0.35 -13.18
N PRO A 199 4.82 0.35 -12.22
CA PRO A 199 3.68 1.21 -12.56
C PRO A 199 4.16 2.39 -13.43
N ARG A 200 3.26 2.92 -14.28
CA ARG A 200 3.63 3.96 -15.26
C ARG A 200 3.60 5.40 -14.71
N GLY A 201 2.89 5.63 -13.61
CA GLY A 201 2.74 6.95 -13.01
C GLY A 201 1.97 7.97 -13.88
N PRO A 202 1.92 9.25 -13.47
CA PRO A 202 2.53 9.79 -12.25
C PRO A 202 1.88 9.27 -10.96
N LEU A 203 2.68 9.08 -9.90
CA LEU A 203 2.25 8.66 -8.56
C LEU A 203 2.67 9.70 -7.49
N GLY A 204 1.96 9.72 -6.37
CA GLY A 204 2.26 10.56 -5.21
C GLY A 204 2.93 9.76 -4.11
N LEU A 205 3.82 10.37 -3.35
CA LEU A 205 4.43 9.76 -2.17
C LEU A 205 3.40 9.73 -1.04
N VAL A 206 3.32 8.62 -0.32
CA VAL A 206 2.55 8.49 0.92
C VAL A 206 3.37 7.75 1.97
N ILE A 207 3.28 8.20 3.22
CA ILE A 207 3.76 7.51 4.43
C ILE A 207 2.65 7.64 5.46
N TRP A 208 2.13 6.53 5.99
CA TRP A 208 0.94 6.59 6.85
C TRP A 208 0.86 5.46 7.87
N ILE A 209 0.03 5.70 8.88
CA ILE A 209 -0.53 4.70 9.79
C ILE A 209 -1.95 5.11 10.17
N ASP A 210 -2.88 4.16 10.11
CA ASP A 210 -4.29 4.38 10.41
C ASP A 210 -4.91 3.16 11.10
N ASN A 211 -6.21 3.26 11.42
CA ASN A 211 -6.98 2.18 12.01
C ASN A 211 -7.98 1.53 11.03
N GLN A 212 -7.80 1.66 9.72
CA GLN A 212 -8.77 1.12 8.77
C GLN A 212 -8.50 -0.33 8.40
N TRP A 213 -9.51 -1.03 7.90
CA TRP A 213 -9.35 -2.34 7.29
C TRP A 213 -10.12 -2.42 5.97
N MET A 214 -9.62 -3.24 5.06
CA MET A 214 -10.26 -3.48 3.77
C MET A 214 -10.12 -4.94 3.34
N VAL A 215 -11.24 -5.50 2.91
CA VAL A 215 -11.35 -6.79 2.23
C VAL A 215 -11.69 -6.48 0.78
N ALA A 216 -10.83 -6.94 -0.14
CA ALA A 216 -11.06 -6.83 -1.57
C ALA A 216 -10.42 -8.06 -2.24
N THR A 217 -11.20 -9.15 -2.33
CA THR A 217 -10.69 -10.39 -2.91
C THR A 217 -11.08 -10.54 -4.38
N PRO A 218 -10.29 -11.27 -5.18
CA PRO A 218 -10.59 -11.51 -6.59
C PRO A 218 -11.96 -12.19 -6.83
N GLU A 219 -12.46 -12.93 -5.84
CA GLU A 219 -13.76 -13.60 -5.86
C GLU A 219 -14.95 -12.66 -5.61
N GLY A 220 -14.70 -11.37 -5.40
CA GLY A 220 -15.73 -10.34 -5.19
C GLY A 220 -16.22 -10.23 -3.75
N ARG A 221 -15.42 -10.67 -2.77
CA ARG A 221 -15.68 -10.31 -1.37
C ARG A 221 -15.13 -8.91 -1.13
N PHE A 222 -16.02 -7.98 -0.80
CA PHE A 222 -15.68 -6.61 -0.46
C PHE A 222 -16.17 -6.28 0.94
N GLY A 223 -15.34 -5.58 1.70
CA GLY A 223 -15.66 -5.08 3.03
C GLY A 223 -14.70 -3.98 3.41
N HIS A 224 -15.14 -3.02 4.20
CA HIS A 224 -14.29 -1.97 4.73
C HIS A 224 -14.82 -1.51 6.07
N GLY A 225 -13.95 -0.91 6.87
CA GLY A 225 -14.34 -0.33 8.14
C GLY A 225 -13.13 0.17 8.92
N VAL A 226 -13.35 0.43 10.19
CA VAL A 226 -12.32 0.88 11.14
C VAL A 226 -12.21 -0.10 12.29
N LEU A 227 -11.04 -0.11 12.94
CA LEU A 227 -10.75 -0.91 14.12
C LEU A 227 -10.65 0.01 15.34
N ALA A 228 -11.27 -0.42 16.43
CA ALA A 228 -10.98 0.13 17.73
C ALA A 228 -9.53 -0.19 18.13
N LEU A 229 -8.90 0.76 18.82
CA LEU A 229 -7.53 0.76 19.28
C LEU A 229 -7.48 1.09 20.77
N ASP A 230 -7.14 0.09 21.58
CA ASP A 230 -7.01 0.25 23.03
C ASP A 230 -5.65 0.83 23.43
N HIS A 231 -4.66 0.75 22.54
CA HIS A 231 -3.30 1.20 22.78
C HIS A 231 -2.77 2.04 21.62
N ALA A 232 -1.89 2.98 21.97
CA ALA A 232 -1.19 3.79 20.99
C ALA A 232 -0.26 2.90 20.14
N GLN A 233 -0.26 3.14 18.83
CA GLN A 233 0.63 2.49 17.90
C GLN A 233 1.24 3.52 16.94
N TRP A 234 2.40 3.20 16.38
CA TRP A 234 3.15 4.16 15.60
C TRP A 234 4.03 3.53 14.52
N LEU A 235 4.28 4.33 13.49
CA LEU A 235 5.30 4.13 12.46
C LEU A 235 6.34 5.23 12.63
N GLU A 236 7.61 4.87 12.80
CA GLU A 236 8.72 5.81 12.84
C GLU A 236 9.56 5.67 11.57
N VAL A 237 9.85 6.79 10.93
CA VAL A 237 10.65 6.86 9.69
C VAL A 237 11.83 7.82 9.87
N ALA A 238 12.96 7.48 9.25
CA ALA A 238 14.19 8.26 9.26
C ALA A 238 14.84 8.23 7.86
N ASP A 239 15.73 9.20 7.60
CA ASP A 239 16.57 9.27 6.39
C ASP A 239 15.82 9.10 5.06
N VAL A 240 14.64 9.70 4.96
CA VAL A 240 13.82 9.64 3.74
C VAL A 240 14.50 10.43 2.62
N THR A 241 14.86 9.73 1.55
CA THR A 241 15.51 10.29 0.36
C THR A 241 14.81 9.78 -0.89
N ILE A 242 14.62 10.68 -1.87
CA ILE A 242 14.08 10.37 -3.18
C ILE A 242 14.99 11.02 -4.22
N GLU A 243 15.61 10.21 -5.06
CA GLU A 243 16.57 10.61 -6.10
C GLU A 243 16.19 10.10 -7.49
#